data_AF-A0A9D1IV26-F1
#
_entry.id   AF-A0A9D1IV26-F1
#
_cell.length_a   1.000
_cell.length_b   1.000
_cell.length_c   1.000
_cell.angle_alpha   90.00
_cell.angle_beta   90.00
_cell.angle_gamma   90.00
#
_symmetry.space_group_name_H-M   'P 1'
#
loop_
_entity.id
_entity.type
_entity.pdbx_description
1 polymer ?
#
loop_
_entity_poly.entity_id
_entity_poly.type
_entity_poly.pdbx_seq_one_letter_code
_entity_poly.pdbx_strand_id
1 'polypeptide(L)'
;MNTDMKKHVVHLLDTYHKRARQIAVLRYELSDPVKITEEEMLDTLQFAHQEGAGHTEGHISNKTPYIALNYREKAALLNAETLSEIAAELMDLEQEQARLEYYISLLEPRQERVLRSTCLEKAAQEAVAEELGVTVRRVQDIKAQAISELAEMYGLTAGRK
;
A
#
# COMPACT_ATOMS: atom_id res chain seq x y z
N MET A 1 -8.40 23.09 -8.30
CA MET A 1 -9.26 21.89 -8.41
C MET A 1 -8.91 21.00 -9.60
N ASN A 2 -9.17 21.37 -10.87
CA ASN A 2 -8.88 20.46 -12.01
C ASN A 2 -7.37 20.14 -12.15
N THR A 3 -6.48 21.14 -12.02
CA THR A 3 -5.02 20.94 -12.10
C THR A 3 -4.47 20.05 -10.97
N ASP A 4 -5.00 20.18 -9.76
CA ASP A 4 -4.58 19.38 -8.61
C ASP A 4 -5.01 17.91 -8.79
N MET A 5 -6.22 17.72 -9.32
CA MET A 5 -6.73 16.37 -9.58
C MET A 5 -6.01 15.69 -10.73
N LYS A 6 -5.62 16.44 -11.78
CA LYS A 6 -4.74 15.93 -12.84
C LYS A 6 -3.40 15.47 -12.29
N LYS A 7 -2.76 16.25 -11.41
CA LYS A 7 -1.51 15.84 -10.75
C LYS A 7 -1.70 14.58 -9.92
N HIS A 8 -2.81 14.48 -9.19
CA HIS A 8 -3.13 13.29 -8.42
C HIS A 8 -3.29 12.05 -9.31
N VAL A 9 -4.07 12.14 -10.40
CA VAL A 9 -4.23 11.04 -11.36
C VAL A 9 -2.90 10.63 -12.00
N VAL A 10 -2.08 11.58 -12.42
CA VAL A 10 -0.74 11.28 -12.97
C VAL A 10 0.11 10.55 -11.93
N HIS A 11 0.14 11.02 -10.68
CA HIS A 11 0.84 10.33 -9.59
C HIS A 11 0.31 8.91 -9.37
N LEU A 12 -1.01 8.72 -9.44
CA LEU A 12 -1.62 7.41 -9.28
C LEU A 12 -1.22 6.43 -10.40
N LEU A 13 -1.12 6.91 -11.64
CA LEU A 13 -0.67 6.13 -12.79
C LEU A 13 0.83 5.81 -12.68
N ASP A 14 1.66 6.77 -12.33
CA ASP A 14 3.12 6.60 -12.20
C ASP A 14 3.47 5.60 -11.08
N THR A 15 2.73 5.64 -9.97
CA THR A 15 2.94 4.76 -8.82
C THR A 15 2.14 3.46 -8.87
N TYR A 16 1.38 3.20 -9.94
CA TYR A 16 0.52 2.02 -10.09
C TYR A 16 1.25 0.71 -9.75
N HIS A 17 2.38 0.44 -10.40
CA HIS A 17 3.14 -0.79 -10.15
C HIS A 17 3.79 -0.83 -8.78
N LYS A 18 4.13 0.33 -8.21
CA LYS A 18 4.68 0.40 -6.86
C LYS A 18 3.61 -0.02 -5.84
N ARG A 19 2.40 0.54 -5.95
CA ARG A 19 1.26 0.16 -5.11
C ARG A 19 0.89 -1.31 -5.31
N ALA A 20 0.82 -1.79 -6.56
CA ALA A 20 0.51 -3.20 -6.83
C ALA A 20 1.51 -4.16 -6.17
N ARG A 21 2.81 -3.83 -6.19
CA ARG A 21 3.83 -4.61 -5.46
C ARG A 21 3.66 -4.52 -3.95
N GLN A 22 3.40 -3.32 -3.42
CA GLN A 22 3.18 -3.11 -1.99
C GLN A 22 1.96 -3.90 -1.49
N ILE A 23 0.84 -3.87 -2.21
CA ILE A 23 -0.34 -4.70 -1.95
C ILE A 23 0.02 -6.18 -1.92
N ALA A 24 0.78 -6.67 -2.91
CA ALA A 24 1.18 -8.07 -2.98
C ALA A 24 2.06 -8.48 -1.78
N VAL A 25 2.99 -7.62 -1.35
CA VAL A 25 3.84 -7.86 -0.18
C VAL A 25 3.00 -7.86 1.09
N LEU A 26 2.19 -6.83 1.34
CA LEU A 26 1.38 -6.74 2.57
C LEU A 26 0.35 -7.88 2.67
N ARG A 27 -0.22 -8.34 1.55
CA ARG A 27 -1.05 -9.56 1.52
C ARG A 27 -0.28 -10.80 1.95
N TYR A 28 0.98 -10.94 1.51
CA TYR A 28 1.83 -12.04 1.92
C TYR A 28 2.12 -11.97 3.43
N GLU A 29 2.55 -10.82 3.93
CA GLU A 29 2.84 -10.60 5.36
C GLU A 29 1.63 -10.88 6.27
N LEU A 30 0.41 -10.56 5.84
CA LEU A 30 -0.79 -10.92 6.59
C LEU A 30 -1.12 -12.42 6.54
N SER A 31 -0.79 -13.09 5.43
CA SER A 31 -1.01 -14.53 5.28
C SER A 31 0.02 -15.38 6.02
N ASP A 32 1.25 -14.86 6.16
CA ASP A 32 2.38 -15.53 6.83
C ASP A 32 3.09 -14.55 7.78
N PRO A 33 2.45 -14.17 8.89
CA PRO A 33 2.97 -13.13 9.77
C PRO A 33 4.18 -13.62 10.57
N VAL A 34 5.29 -12.89 10.47
CA VAL A 34 6.43 -13.05 11.38
C VAL A 34 6.01 -12.55 12.76
N LYS A 35 5.97 -13.45 13.74
CA LYS A 35 5.52 -13.15 15.10
C LYS A 35 6.73 -12.92 16.00
N ILE A 36 6.68 -11.84 16.78
CA ILE A 36 7.58 -11.63 17.92
C ILE A 36 7.34 -12.77 18.90
N THR A 37 8.39 -13.52 19.17
CA THR A 37 8.41 -14.62 20.14
C THR A 37 8.59 -14.09 21.57
N GLU A 38 8.32 -14.95 22.55
CA GLU A 38 8.55 -14.61 23.96
C GLU A 38 10.03 -14.31 24.25
N GLU A 39 10.94 -15.01 23.58
CA GLU A 39 12.39 -14.84 23.72
C GLU A 39 12.85 -13.48 23.14
N GLU A 40 12.37 -13.09 21.96
CA GLU A 40 12.65 -11.77 21.37
C GLU A 40 12.05 -10.62 22.21
N MET A 41 10.90 -10.85 22.86
CA MET A 41 10.30 -9.89 23.80
C MET A 41 11.14 -9.73 25.08
N LEU A 42 11.72 -10.81 25.59
CA LEU A 42 12.62 -10.79 26.73
C LEU A 42 13.89 -10.00 26.41
N ASP A 43 14.50 -10.26 25.26
CA ASP A 43 15.73 -9.59 24.83
C ASP A 43 15.50 -8.08 24.67
N THR A 44 14.46 -7.67 23.93
CA THR A 44 14.14 -6.25 23.71
C THR A 44 13.91 -5.47 25.01
N LEU A 45 13.25 -6.07 26.00
CA LEU A 45 13.01 -5.44 27.30
C LEU A 45 14.23 -5.47 28.22
N GLN A 46 15.08 -6.50 28.14
CA GLN A 46 16.33 -6.56 28.88
C GLN A 46 17.30 -5.45 28.42
N PHE A 47 17.35 -5.16 27.12
CA PHE A 47 18.08 -4.02 26.58
C PHE A 47 17.48 -2.66 27.01
N ALA A 48 16.14 -2.54 27.06
CA ALA A 48 15.47 -1.33 27.56
C ALA A 48 15.67 -1.09 29.07
N HIS A 49 15.87 -2.15 29.86
CA HIS A 49 16.14 -2.05 31.30
C HIS A 49 17.60 -1.83 31.67
N GLN A 50 18.56 -2.10 30.77
CA GLN A 50 19.99 -1.94 31.07
C GLN A 50 20.44 -0.47 31.20
N GLU A 51 19.62 0.50 30.77
CA GLU A 51 19.87 1.94 30.99
C GLU A 51 19.57 2.43 32.41
N GLY A 52 19.04 1.59 33.31
CA GLY A 52 18.92 2.01 34.71
C GLY A 52 18.29 1.00 35.65
N ALA A 53 19.10 0.11 36.26
CA ALA A 53 18.95 -0.30 37.67
C ALA A 53 20.00 -1.36 38.02
N GLY A 54 20.77 -1.09 39.07
CA GLY A 54 21.72 -2.02 39.67
C GLY A 54 21.06 -3.25 40.28
N HIS A 55 21.84 -4.33 40.31
CA HIS A 55 21.50 -5.65 40.81
C HIS A 55 20.96 -5.68 42.24
N THR A 56 19.93 -6.50 42.49
CA THR A 56 19.69 -7.10 43.80
C THR A 56 19.45 -8.61 43.67
N GLU A 57 20.25 -9.39 44.39
CA GLU A 57 20.18 -10.85 44.53
C GLU A 57 19.02 -11.28 45.43
N GLY A 58 18.42 -12.44 45.12
CA GLY A 58 17.74 -13.28 46.11
C GLY A 58 16.30 -13.68 45.76
N HIS A 59 16.09 -15.00 45.69
CA HIS A 59 14.82 -15.76 45.58
C HIS A 59 14.28 -16.01 44.15
N ILE A 60 14.39 -17.27 43.72
CA ILE A 60 13.60 -17.82 42.60
C ILE A 60 12.14 -17.90 43.07
N SER A 61 11.43 -16.80 42.88
CA SER A 61 10.03 -16.63 43.27
C SER A 61 9.12 -17.31 42.25
N ASN A 62 7.95 -17.80 42.66
CA ASN A 62 6.81 -18.23 41.81
C ASN A 62 6.33 -17.16 40.81
N LYS A 63 7.05 -16.05 40.69
CA LYS A 63 6.86 -14.97 39.72
C LYS A 63 7.39 -15.36 38.34
N THR A 64 8.34 -16.28 38.19
CA THR A 64 8.90 -16.63 36.87
C THR A 64 7.83 -17.07 35.85
N PRO A 65 6.86 -17.96 36.19
CA PRO A 65 5.78 -18.32 35.26
C PRO A 65 4.78 -17.17 35.00
N TYR A 66 4.52 -16.32 36.00
CA TYR A 66 3.63 -15.16 35.89
C TYR A 66 4.24 -14.04 35.02
N ILE A 67 5.56 -13.87 35.14
CA ILE A 67 6.38 -12.95 34.36
C ILE A 67 6.42 -13.42 32.90
N ALA A 68 6.68 -14.72 32.65
CA ALA A 68 6.60 -15.34 31.33
C ALA A 68 5.21 -15.18 30.68
N LEU A 69 4.12 -15.44 31.44
CA LEU A 69 2.75 -15.23 30.97
C LEU A 69 2.49 -13.78 30.55
N ASN A 70 3.01 -12.80 31.30
CA ASN A 70 2.89 -11.39 30.97
C ASN A 70 3.67 -11.02 29.69
N TYR A 71 4.85 -11.59 29.48
CA TYR A 71 5.63 -11.37 28.25
C TYR A 71 4.95 -11.96 27.03
N ARG A 72 4.40 -13.18 27.15
CA ARG A 72 3.62 -13.81 26.08
C ARG A 72 2.39 -12.99 25.71
N GLU A 73 1.67 -12.46 26.69
CA GLU A 73 0.51 -11.57 26.45
C GLU A 73 0.92 -10.26 25.76
N LYS A 74 2.04 -9.65 26.17
CA LYS A 74 2.59 -8.45 25.52
C LYS A 74 3.05 -8.71 24.08
N ALA A 75 3.74 -9.81 23.84
CA ALA A 75 4.14 -10.22 22.49
C ALA A 75 2.90 -10.49 21.60
N ALA A 76 1.88 -11.15 22.14
CA ALA A 76 0.63 -11.37 21.42
C ALA A 76 -0.09 -10.06 21.08
N LEU A 77 -0.14 -9.10 22.02
CA LEU A 77 -0.73 -7.78 21.80
C LEU A 77 0.00 -7.01 20.70
N LEU A 78 1.33 -6.91 20.79
CA LEU A 78 2.13 -6.19 19.80
C LEU A 78 2.02 -6.83 18.40
N ASN A 79 2.07 -8.16 18.32
CA ASN A 79 1.83 -8.86 17.06
C ASN A 79 0.44 -8.53 16.47
N ALA A 80 -0.60 -8.47 17.32
CA ALA A 80 -1.96 -8.13 16.87
C ALA A 80 -2.07 -6.67 16.40
N GLU A 81 -1.43 -5.74 17.11
CA GLU A 81 -1.37 -4.32 16.72
C GLU A 81 -0.66 -4.14 15.38
N THR A 82 0.53 -4.73 15.21
CA THR A 82 1.27 -4.69 13.94
C THR A 82 0.47 -5.26 12.78
N LEU A 83 -0.22 -6.39 12.98
CA LEU A 83 -1.08 -6.95 11.94
C LEU A 83 -2.29 -6.07 11.61
N SER A 84 -2.86 -5.40 12.62
CA SER A 84 -3.94 -4.44 12.41
C SER A 84 -3.47 -3.22 11.60
N GLU A 85 -2.27 -2.73 11.84
CA GLU A 85 -1.67 -1.63 11.08
C GLU A 85 -1.43 -2.02 9.62
N ILE A 86 -0.83 -3.18 9.39
CA ILE A 86 -0.62 -3.74 8.04
C ILE A 86 -1.96 -3.91 7.31
N ALA A 87 -2.99 -4.40 8.00
CA ALA A 87 -4.33 -4.58 7.41
C ALA A 87 -4.98 -3.24 7.03
N ALA A 88 -4.84 -2.21 7.86
CA ALA A 88 -5.35 -0.87 7.55
C ALA A 88 -4.63 -0.25 6.34
N GLU A 89 -3.30 -0.33 6.29
CA GLU A 89 -2.52 0.16 5.15
C GLU A 89 -2.88 -0.59 3.86
N LEU A 90 -3.03 -1.91 3.94
CA LEU A 90 -3.44 -2.74 2.80
C LEU A 90 -4.82 -2.32 2.28
N MET A 91 -5.78 -2.10 3.18
CA MET A 91 -7.14 -1.68 2.80
C MET A 91 -7.14 -0.37 2.04
N ASP A 92 -6.38 0.63 2.50
CA ASP A 92 -6.28 1.93 1.83
C ASP A 92 -5.66 1.80 0.43
N LEU A 93 -4.58 1.02 0.31
CA LEU A 93 -3.90 0.79 -0.97
C LEU A 93 -4.79 0.03 -1.95
N GLU A 94 -5.48 -1.02 -1.50
CA GLU A 94 -6.41 -1.80 -2.31
C GLU A 94 -7.58 -0.96 -2.79
N GLN A 95 -8.15 -0.14 -1.91
CA GLN A 95 -9.25 0.75 -2.26
C GLN A 95 -8.82 1.77 -3.33
N GLU A 96 -7.66 2.40 -3.17
CA GLU A 96 -7.17 3.38 -4.14
C GLU A 96 -6.82 2.72 -5.49
N GLN A 97 -6.24 1.53 -5.45
CA GLN A 97 -5.92 0.75 -6.64
C GLN A 97 -7.19 0.30 -7.39
N ALA A 98 -8.17 -0.26 -6.69
CA ALA A 98 -9.42 -0.71 -7.26
C ALA A 98 -10.23 0.46 -7.84
N ARG A 99 -10.24 1.61 -7.16
CA ARG A 99 -10.90 2.82 -7.64
C ARG A 99 -10.29 3.34 -8.93
N LEU A 100 -8.95 3.37 -9.03
CA LEU A 100 -8.27 3.77 -10.26
C LEU A 100 -8.63 2.82 -11.42
N GLU A 101 -8.57 1.51 -11.20
CA GLU A 101 -8.91 0.50 -12.21
C GLU A 101 -10.36 0.62 -12.66
N TYR A 102 -11.28 0.85 -11.72
CA TYR A 102 -12.68 1.08 -12.02
C TYR A 102 -12.87 2.34 -12.86
N TYR A 103 -12.25 3.46 -12.51
CA TYR A 103 -12.38 4.70 -13.30
C TYR A 103 -11.76 4.57 -14.68
N ILE A 104 -10.66 3.83 -14.83
CA ILE A 104 -10.09 3.51 -16.14
C ILE A 104 -11.08 2.71 -16.99
N SER A 105 -11.83 1.77 -16.39
CA SER A 105 -12.84 0.98 -17.10
C SER A 105 -14.09 1.78 -17.52
N LEU A 106 -14.29 2.98 -16.98
CA LEU A 106 -15.38 3.88 -17.36
C LEU A 106 -15.03 4.79 -18.53
N LEU A 107 -13.76 4.87 -18.92
CA LEU A 107 -13.32 5.68 -20.06
C LEU A 107 -13.85 5.13 -21.38
N GLU A 108 -13.91 5.98 -22.40
CA GLU A 108 -14.20 5.55 -23.77
C GLU A 108 -13.17 4.47 -24.22
N PRO A 109 -13.57 3.41 -24.95
CA PRO A 109 -12.71 2.25 -25.17
C PRO A 109 -11.33 2.56 -25.75
N ARG A 110 -11.20 3.57 -26.62
CA ARG A 110 -9.89 3.98 -27.14
C ARG A 110 -9.01 4.64 -26.09
N GLN A 111 -9.61 5.48 -25.23
CA GLN A 111 -8.90 6.08 -24.10
C GLN A 111 -8.43 5.04 -23.11
N GLU A 112 -9.31 4.11 -22.71
CA GLU A 112 -8.96 3.00 -21.83
C GLU A 112 -7.79 2.20 -22.42
N ARG A 113 -7.88 1.80 -23.71
CA ARG A 113 -6.85 1.01 -24.37
C ARG A 113 -5.49 1.73 -24.38
N VAL A 114 -5.46 3.00 -24.78
CA VAL A 114 -4.22 3.81 -24.80
C VAL A 114 -3.63 3.95 -23.41
N LEU A 115 -4.47 4.22 -22.40
CA LEU A 115 -4.01 4.45 -21.05
C LEU A 115 -3.48 3.15 -20.41
N ARG A 116 -4.19 2.02 -20.56
CA ARG A 116 -3.71 0.71 -20.10
C ARG A 116 -2.39 0.34 -20.76
N SER A 117 -2.32 0.42 -22.09
CA SER A 117 -1.13 0.01 -22.85
C SER A 117 0.08 0.87 -22.48
N THR A 118 -0.08 2.20 -22.41
CA THR A 118 1.06 3.10 -22.17
C THR A 118 1.44 3.25 -20.69
N CYS A 119 0.50 3.15 -19.76
CA CYS A 119 0.78 3.37 -18.33
C CYS A 119 0.92 2.07 -17.53
N LEU A 120 0.09 1.06 -17.81
CA LEU A 120 0.05 -0.19 -17.04
C LEU A 120 0.90 -1.28 -17.70
N GLU A 121 0.88 -1.39 -19.02
CA GLU A 121 1.68 -2.38 -19.76
C GLU A 121 3.05 -1.82 -20.15
N LYS A 122 3.26 -0.50 -20.01
CA LYS A 122 4.47 0.24 -20.40
C LYS A 122 4.89 0.00 -21.85
N ALA A 123 3.92 -0.21 -22.75
CA ALA A 123 4.16 -0.32 -24.17
C ALA A 123 4.69 1.01 -24.73
N ALA A 124 5.58 0.90 -25.72
CA ALA A 124 6.07 2.06 -26.48
C ALA A 124 4.90 2.75 -27.21
N GLN A 125 4.92 4.09 -27.25
CA GLN A 125 3.82 4.85 -27.86
C GLN A 125 3.71 4.57 -29.37
N GLU A 126 4.84 4.25 -30.01
CA GLU A 126 4.95 3.84 -31.40
C GLU A 126 4.19 2.54 -31.65
N ALA A 127 4.37 1.53 -30.79
CA ALA A 127 3.69 0.25 -30.90
C ALA A 127 2.16 0.40 -30.71
N VAL A 128 1.74 1.23 -29.75
CA VAL A 128 0.32 1.53 -29.52
C VAL A 128 -0.28 2.31 -30.70
N ALA A 129 0.49 3.23 -31.29
CA ALA A 129 0.06 4.00 -32.45
C ALA A 129 -0.14 3.09 -33.67
N GLU A 130 0.79 2.16 -33.91
CA GLU A 130 0.71 1.15 -34.96
C GLU A 130 -0.51 0.23 -34.76
N GLU A 131 -0.71 -0.30 -33.54
CA GLU A 131 -1.86 -1.15 -33.20
C GLU A 131 -3.20 -0.45 -33.48
N LEU A 132 -3.29 0.83 -33.14
CA LEU A 132 -4.52 1.61 -33.27
C LEU A 132 -4.70 2.27 -34.65
N GLY A 133 -3.70 2.16 -35.55
CA GLY A 133 -3.71 2.81 -36.85
C GLY A 133 -3.74 4.34 -36.78
N VAL A 134 -3.08 4.93 -35.78
CA VAL A 134 -3.03 6.38 -35.56
C VAL A 134 -1.59 6.88 -35.45
N THR A 135 -1.40 8.20 -35.40
CA THR A 135 -0.07 8.78 -35.16
C THR A 135 0.28 8.75 -33.67
N VAL A 136 1.57 8.73 -33.35
CA VAL A 136 2.07 8.86 -31.96
C VAL A 136 1.51 10.12 -31.28
N ARG A 137 1.44 11.24 -32.01
CA ARG A 137 0.82 12.48 -31.52
C ARG A 137 -0.64 12.24 -31.11
N ARG A 138 -1.40 11.49 -31.91
CA ARG A 138 -2.80 11.18 -31.58
C ARG A 138 -2.91 10.28 -30.35
N VAL A 139 -1.98 9.34 -30.13
CA VAL A 139 -1.91 8.55 -28.89
C VAL A 139 -1.68 9.45 -27.68
N GLN A 140 -0.76 10.42 -27.77
CA GLN A 140 -0.50 11.40 -26.71
C GLN A 140 -1.74 12.26 -26.41
N ASP A 141 -2.44 12.73 -27.45
CA ASP A 141 -3.67 13.50 -27.30
C ASP A 141 -4.77 12.68 -26.61
N ILE A 142 -4.96 11.41 -27.02
CA ILE A 142 -5.93 10.49 -26.39
C ILE A 142 -5.57 10.26 -24.92
N LYS A 143 -4.28 10.05 -24.61
CA LYS A 143 -3.80 9.88 -23.23
C LYS A 143 -4.07 11.14 -22.39
N ALA A 144 -3.80 12.33 -22.92
CA ALA A 144 -4.05 13.58 -22.22
C ALA A 144 -5.55 13.83 -21.95
N GLN A 145 -6.42 13.43 -22.89
CA GLN A 145 -7.85 13.46 -22.71
C GLN A 145 -8.31 12.48 -21.63
N ALA A 146 -7.83 11.24 -21.66
CA ALA A 146 -8.12 10.21 -20.66
C ALA A 146 -7.73 10.67 -19.24
N ILE A 147 -6.55 11.28 -19.08
CA ILE A 147 -6.11 11.84 -17.78
C ILE A 147 -7.02 12.98 -17.33
N SER A 148 -7.49 13.82 -18.26
CA SER A 148 -8.41 14.91 -17.94
C SER A 148 -9.76 14.39 -17.47
N GLU A 149 -10.29 13.35 -18.12
CA GLU A 149 -11.56 12.72 -17.78
C GLU A 149 -11.48 11.98 -16.43
N LEU A 150 -10.40 11.24 -16.19
CA LEU A 150 -10.13 10.67 -14.86
C LEU A 150 -10.07 11.76 -13.79
N ALA A 151 -9.41 12.89 -14.05
CA ALA A 151 -9.33 13.99 -13.10
C ALA A 151 -10.71 14.58 -12.78
N GLU A 152 -11.63 14.61 -13.74
CA GLU A 152 -13.02 15.00 -13.50
C GLU A 152 -13.74 13.98 -12.61
N MET A 153 -13.63 12.68 -12.89
CA MET A 153 -14.24 11.62 -12.07
C MET A 153 -13.74 11.66 -10.61
N TYR A 154 -12.43 11.84 -10.42
CA TYR A 154 -11.85 12.01 -9.09
C TYR A 154 -12.35 13.30 -8.41
N GLY A 155 -12.53 14.37 -9.17
CA GLY A 155 -13.11 15.64 -8.73
C GLY A 155 -14.52 15.51 -8.15
N LEU A 156 -15.37 14.65 -8.72
CA LEU A 156 -16.73 14.40 -8.22
C LEU A 156 -16.76 13.79 -6.81
N THR A 157 -15.71 13.08 -6.44
CA THR A 157 -15.59 12.40 -5.13
C THR A 157 -14.80 13.18 -4.10
N ALA A 158 -14.04 14.21 -4.50
CA ALA A 158 -13.11 14.92 -3.63
C ALA A 158 -13.77 15.75 -2.51
N GLY A 159 -15.07 16.05 -2.61
CA GLY A 159 -15.83 16.77 -1.57
C GLY A 159 -16.62 15.88 -0.60
N ARG A 160 -16.44 14.54 -0.64
CA ARG A 160 -17.20 13.58 0.19
C ARG A 160 -16.38 12.89 1.28
N LYS A 161 -15.11 13.27 1.46
CA LYS A 161 -14.26 12.79 2.57
C LYS A 161 -14.26 13.80 3.70
#